data_AF-A0A1B6GSB3-F1
#
_entry.id   AF-A0A1B6GSB3-F1
#
_cell.length_a   1.000
_cell.length_b   1.000
_cell.length_c   1.000
_cell.angle_alpha   90.00
_cell.angle_beta   90.00
_cell.angle_gamma   90.00
#
_symmetry.space_group_name_H-M   'P 1'
#
loop_
_entity.id
_entity.type
_entity.pdbx_description
1 polymer ?
#
loop_
_entity_poly.entity_id
_entity_poly.type
_entity_poly.pdbx_seq_one_letter_code
_entity_poly.pdbx_strand_id
1 'polypeptide(L)'
;MMEALIPVINKLQDVFNTVGTDAIQLPQIVVVGTQSSGKSSVIESLVGRTFLPRGTGIVTRCPLVIQLNYCPKEDRERRSSEEGTLTIEEWGKFLHTKGKVFTDFSEIRNEIEQETNRKAGHNKGVCSEPIVLKIYSPSVLNLSLVDLPGLTKVPVGDQPEDIEQQIKKLVVKYISNPNSIILAVVTANTDMATSESIKIAREVDV
;
A
#
# COMPACT_ATOMS: atom_id res chain seq x y z
N MET A 1 -0.15 19.16 -7.36
CA MET A 1 0.63 18.30 -8.28
C MET A 1 -0.21 17.11 -8.76
N MET A 2 -0.84 16.34 -7.86
CA MET A 2 -1.68 15.19 -8.24
C MET A 2 -2.98 15.59 -8.98
N GLU A 3 -3.63 16.70 -8.58
CA GLU A 3 -4.84 17.24 -9.25
C GLU A 3 -4.65 17.56 -10.74
N ALA A 4 -3.45 17.97 -11.15
CA ALA A 4 -3.15 18.26 -12.56
C ALA A 4 -2.87 17.00 -13.39
N LEU A 5 -2.45 15.91 -12.74
CA LEU A 5 -2.13 14.62 -13.36
C LEU A 5 -3.37 13.74 -13.55
N ILE A 6 -4.38 13.86 -12.67
CA ILE A 6 -5.63 13.10 -12.75
C ILE A 6 -6.31 13.24 -14.12
N PRO A 7 -6.55 14.45 -14.67
CA PRO A 7 -7.18 14.59 -15.98
C PRO A 7 -6.35 14.03 -17.12
N VAL A 8 -5.01 14.06 -17.01
CA VAL A 8 -4.10 13.59 -18.05
C VAL A 8 -4.05 12.06 -18.09
N ILE A 9 -3.92 11.43 -16.91
CA ILE A 9 -3.93 9.97 -16.78
C ILE A 9 -5.30 9.41 -17.17
N ASN A 10 -6.39 10.06 -16.78
CA ASN A 10 -7.73 9.63 -17.20
C ASN A 10 -7.90 9.72 -18.72
N LYS A 11 -7.47 10.83 -19.35
CA LYS A 11 -7.49 10.95 -20.82
C LYS A 11 -6.66 9.87 -21.51
N LEU A 12 -5.49 9.53 -20.97
CA LEU A 12 -4.68 8.42 -21.48
C LEU A 12 -5.45 7.10 -21.37
N GLN A 13 -6.02 6.79 -20.20
CA GLN A 13 -6.82 5.58 -19.98
C GLN A 13 -8.02 5.51 -20.95
N ASP A 14 -8.72 6.61 -21.19
CA ASP A 14 -9.85 6.69 -22.14
C ASP A 14 -9.41 6.41 -23.57
N VAL A 15 -8.25 6.95 -23.97
CA VAL A 15 -7.66 6.66 -25.29
C VAL A 15 -7.36 5.17 -25.41
N PHE A 16 -6.68 4.55 -24.44
CA PHE A 16 -6.36 3.11 -24.51
C PHE A 16 -7.59 2.20 -24.52
N ASN A 17 -8.63 2.55 -23.75
CA ASN A 17 -9.90 1.82 -23.78
C ASN A 17 -10.58 1.88 -25.15
N THR A 18 -10.39 2.98 -25.90
CA THR A 18 -10.95 3.17 -27.25
C THR A 18 -10.18 2.37 -28.31
N VAL A 19 -8.86 2.18 -28.14
CA VAL A 19 -8.02 1.49 -29.14
C VAL A 19 -8.01 -0.05 -28.93
N GLY A 20 -8.58 -0.57 -27.84
CA GLY A 20 -8.66 -2.01 -27.59
C GLY A 20 -7.30 -2.69 -27.36
N THR A 21 -6.26 -1.90 -27.09
CA THR A 21 -4.96 -2.37 -26.66
C THR A 21 -5.02 -2.75 -25.18
N ASP A 22 -4.33 -3.83 -24.79
CA ASP A 22 -4.20 -4.26 -23.40
C ASP A 22 -3.97 -3.04 -22.50
N ALA A 23 -4.88 -2.81 -21.54
CA ALA A 23 -4.86 -1.66 -20.66
C ALA A 23 -3.45 -1.51 -20.07
N ILE A 24 -2.85 -0.31 -20.18
CA ILE A 24 -1.57 -0.02 -19.56
C ILE A 24 -1.68 -0.38 -18.08
N GLN A 25 -0.98 -1.43 -17.67
CA GLN A 25 -0.84 -1.77 -16.27
C GLN A 25 0.08 -0.72 -15.65
N LEU A 26 -0.51 0.25 -14.95
CA LEU A 26 0.28 1.19 -14.17
C LEU A 26 1.15 0.40 -13.19
N PRO A 27 2.45 0.73 -13.09
CA PRO A 27 3.36 -0.03 -12.27
C PRO A 27 2.96 0.06 -10.80
N GLN A 28 3.17 -1.04 -10.09
CA GLN A 28 2.93 -1.07 -8.65
C GLN A 28 4.05 -0.34 -7.92
N ILE A 29 3.74 0.61 -7.06
CA ILE A 29 4.74 1.31 -6.26
C ILE A 29 4.96 0.52 -4.96
N VAL A 30 6.14 -0.04 -4.78
CA VAL A 30 6.51 -0.83 -3.61
C VAL A 30 7.36 0.02 -2.68
N VAL A 31 6.85 0.27 -1.46
CA VAL A 31 7.52 1.14 -0.48
C VAL A 31 8.47 0.32 0.38
N VAL A 32 9.77 0.62 0.30
CA VAL A 32 10.83 -0.09 1.01
C VAL A 32 11.59 0.86 1.93
N GLY A 33 11.88 0.43 3.14
CA GLY A 33 12.50 1.28 4.15
C GLY A 33 12.75 0.51 5.44
N THR A 34 13.67 0.98 6.26
CA THR A 34 13.89 0.44 7.60
C THR A 34 12.65 0.60 8.48
N GLN A 35 12.60 -0.10 9.61
CA GLN A 35 11.59 0.15 10.63
C GLN A 35 11.62 1.64 11.04
N SER A 36 10.44 2.24 11.20
CA SER A 36 10.28 3.65 11.60
C SER A 36 10.83 4.70 10.61
N SER A 37 11.17 4.32 9.38
CA SER A 37 11.65 5.26 8.35
C SER A 37 10.61 6.24 7.80
N GLY A 38 9.34 6.10 8.18
CA GLY A 38 8.24 6.95 7.69
C GLY A 38 7.48 6.41 6.48
N LYS A 39 7.67 5.13 6.10
CA LYS A 39 6.94 4.48 4.99
C LYS A 39 5.44 4.75 5.01
N SER A 40 4.78 4.46 6.13
CA SER A 40 3.34 4.65 6.29
C SER A 40 2.95 6.12 6.16
N SER A 41 3.78 7.05 6.63
CA SER A 41 3.55 8.50 6.47
C SER A 41 3.63 8.95 5.02
N VAL A 42 4.57 8.40 4.23
CA VAL A 42 4.66 8.65 2.79
C VAL A 42 3.40 8.16 2.07
N ILE A 43 2.93 6.96 2.39
CA ILE A 43 1.70 6.40 1.83
C ILE A 43 0.48 7.26 2.21
N GLU A 44 0.31 7.59 3.48
CA GLU A 44 -0.80 8.44 3.94
C GLU A 44 -0.77 9.83 3.28
N SER A 45 0.42 10.38 3.00
CA SER A 45 0.57 11.63 2.28
C SER A 45 0.14 11.54 0.81
N LEU A 46 0.33 10.38 0.16
CA LEU A 46 -0.14 10.16 -1.21
C LEU A 46 -1.67 9.98 -1.26
N VAL A 47 -2.25 9.37 -0.24
CA VAL A 47 -3.71 9.15 -0.14
C VAL A 47 -4.45 10.38 0.39
N GLY A 48 -3.78 11.23 1.18
CA GLY A 48 -4.39 12.40 1.82
C GLY A 48 -5.27 12.06 3.03
N ARG A 49 -5.12 10.86 3.60
CA ARG A 49 -5.89 10.36 4.75
C ARG A 49 -4.98 9.60 5.70
N THR A 50 -5.32 9.60 7.00
CA THR A 50 -4.64 8.75 7.98
C THR A 50 -5.48 7.50 8.24
N PHE A 51 -4.91 6.33 7.97
CA PHE A 51 -5.63 5.05 8.03
C PHE A 51 -4.69 3.86 8.22
N LEU A 52 -3.38 4.09 8.19
CA LEU A 52 -2.43 3.04 8.52
C LEU A 52 -2.29 2.96 10.05
N PRO A 53 -2.09 1.74 10.58
CA PRO A 53 -1.81 1.55 11.99
C PRO A 53 -0.57 2.34 12.43
N ARG A 54 -0.54 2.78 13.69
CA ARG A 54 0.62 3.44 14.31
C ARG A 54 0.89 2.82 15.67
N GLY A 55 2.16 2.60 15.98
CA GLY A 55 2.54 1.97 17.24
C GLY A 55 4.05 1.89 17.43
N THR A 56 4.44 1.37 18.59
CA THR A 56 5.83 1.05 18.91
C THR A 56 6.16 -0.38 18.45
N GLY A 57 7.40 -0.63 18.03
CA GLY A 57 7.81 -1.93 17.48
C GLY A 57 7.45 -2.10 16.00
N ILE A 58 7.28 -3.34 15.56
CA ILE A 58 6.89 -3.65 14.17
C ILE A 58 5.38 -3.44 14.02
N VAL A 59 5.01 -2.44 13.21
CA VAL A 59 3.60 -2.08 13.00
C VAL A 59 3.04 -2.83 11.79
N THR A 60 3.63 -2.61 10.61
CA THR A 60 3.30 -3.36 9.39
C THR A 60 3.91 -4.76 9.48
N ARG A 61 3.09 -5.79 9.73
CA ARG A 61 3.51 -7.20 9.83
C ARG A 61 3.03 -8.08 8.68
N CYS A 62 2.10 -7.59 7.87
CA CYS A 62 1.67 -8.19 6.62
C CYS A 62 1.90 -7.18 5.49
N PRO A 63 2.20 -7.60 4.26
CA PRO A 63 2.11 -6.71 3.11
C PRO A 63 0.71 -6.11 3.02
N LEU A 64 0.62 -4.80 2.83
CA LEU A 64 -0.64 -4.13 2.58
C LEU A 64 -0.65 -3.61 1.16
N VAL A 65 -1.47 -4.23 0.31
CA VAL A 65 -1.69 -3.81 -1.07
C VAL A 65 -2.85 -2.84 -1.09
N ILE A 66 -2.56 -1.57 -1.36
CA ILE A 66 -3.52 -0.47 -1.42
C ILE A 66 -3.76 -0.15 -2.89
N GLN A 67 -5.01 -0.27 -3.33
CA GLN A 67 -5.45 0.09 -4.66
C GLN A 67 -6.26 1.37 -4.56
N LEU A 68 -5.68 2.48 -5.00
CA LEU A 68 -6.37 3.76 -5.13
C LEU A 68 -7.12 3.75 -6.45
N ASN A 69 -8.42 4.02 -6.38
CA ASN A 69 -9.32 4.07 -7.52
C ASN A 69 -9.90 5.48 -7.59
N TYR A 70 -9.57 6.19 -8.66
CA TYR A 70 -10.21 7.45 -8.97
C TYR A 70 -11.70 7.20 -9.23
N CYS A 71 -12.57 7.83 -8.43
CA CYS A 71 -14.01 7.62 -8.49
C CYS A 71 -14.78 8.95 -8.36
N PRO A 72 -15.03 9.64 -9.49
CA PRO A 72 -15.80 10.88 -9.49
C PRO A 72 -17.25 10.64 -9.07
N LYS A 73 -18.00 11.70 -8.73
CA LYS A 73 -19.38 11.59 -8.22
C LYS A 73 -20.35 11.04 -9.27
N GLU A 74 -20.01 11.22 -10.54
CA GLU A 74 -20.80 10.80 -11.70
C GLU A 74 -20.53 9.35 -12.13
N ASP A 75 -19.53 8.69 -11.56
CA ASP A 75 -19.16 7.30 -11.91
C ASP A 75 -20.23 6.31 -11.44
N ARG A 76 -21.13 5.92 -12.34
CA ARG A 76 -22.23 4.98 -12.09
C ARG A 76 -21.81 3.51 -12.19
N GLU A 77 -20.60 3.20 -12.65
CA GLU A 77 -20.11 1.83 -12.74
C GLU A 77 -19.55 1.37 -11.39
N ARG A 78 -18.82 2.24 -10.70
CA ARG A 78 -18.21 1.94 -9.40
C ARG A 78 -19.08 2.31 -8.20
N ARG A 79 -20.07 3.18 -8.38
CA ARG A 79 -21.03 3.56 -7.34
C ARG A 79 -22.33 2.78 -7.50
N SER A 80 -22.83 2.21 -6.41
CA SER A 80 -24.04 1.38 -6.38
C SER A 80 -24.98 1.82 -5.24
N SER A 81 -26.29 1.79 -5.51
CA SER A 81 -27.32 1.99 -4.47
C SER A 81 -27.32 0.85 -3.45
N GLU A 82 -27.09 -0.39 -3.90
CA GLU A 82 -27.12 -1.58 -3.04
C GLU A 82 -26.01 -1.55 -1.99
N GLU A 83 -24.86 -1.01 -2.36
CA GLU A 83 -23.71 -0.83 -1.46
C GLU A 83 -23.73 0.51 -0.73
N GLY A 84 -24.73 1.37 -0.97
CA GLY A 84 -24.85 2.68 -0.35
C GLY A 84 -23.81 3.72 -0.79
N THR A 85 -23.10 3.51 -1.89
CA THR A 85 -21.94 4.34 -2.31
C THR A 85 -22.30 5.54 -3.21
N LEU A 86 -23.58 5.71 -3.57
CA LEU A 86 -24.03 6.79 -4.46
C LEU A 86 -23.72 8.20 -3.94
N THR A 87 -23.92 8.44 -2.64
CA THR A 87 -23.76 9.77 -2.02
C THR A 87 -22.45 9.93 -1.25
N ILE A 88 -21.68 8.85 -1.09
CA ILE A 88 -20.46 8.82 -0.28
C ILE A 88 -19.31 9.39 -1.10
N GLU A 89 -18.55 10.34 -0.55
CA GLU A 89 -17.41 10.90 -1.29
C GLU A 89 -16.26 9.91 -1.43
N GLU A 90 -15.91 9.23 -0.33
CA GLU A 90 -14.77 8.31 -0.27
C GLU A 90 -15.11 7.07 0.57
N TRP A 91 -14.62 5.91 0.15
CA TRP A 91 -14.78 4.68 0.92
C TRP A 91 -13.67 3.68 0.66
N GLY A 92 -13.49 2.76 1.61
CA GLY A 92 -12.64 1.59 1.51
C GLY A 92 -13.44 0.30 1.36
N LYS A 93 -12.85 -0.69 0.70
CA LYS A 93 -13.30 -2.08 0.71
C LYS A 93 -12.10 -3.01 0.86
N PHE A 94 -12.18 -3.93 1.81
CA PHE A 94 -11.21 -5.00 1.90
C PHE A 94 -11.66 -6.22 1.10
N LEU A 95 -10.71 -6.93 0.52
CA LEU A 95 -11.01 -8.15 -0.23
C LEU A 95 -11.60 -9.25 0.67
N HIS A 96 -11.14 -9.37 1.92
CA HIS A 96 -11.57 -10.41 2.85
C HIS A 96 -12.95 -10.14 3.48
N THR A 97 -13.48 -8.92 3.42
CA THR A 97 -14.76 -8.54 4.05
C THR A 97 -15.96 -8.63 3.09
N LYS A 98 -15.82 -9.30 1.94
CA LYS A 98 -16.89 -9.66 1.00
C LYS A 98 -17.87 -8.52 0.67
N GLY A 99 -17.34 -7.34 0.35
CA GLY A 99 -18.15 -6.20 -0.10
C GLY A 99 -18.55 -5.20 0.98
N LYS A 100 -18.20 -5.44 2.26
CA LYS A 100 -18.37 -4.41 3.31
C LYS A 100 -17.70 -3.10 2.90
N VAL A 101 -18.48 -2.02 2.95
CA VAL A 101 -18.05 -0.64 2.67
C VAL A 101 -17.62 0.02 3.98
N PHE A 102 -16.45 0.66 3.97
CA PHE A 102 -15.91 1.41 5.09
C PHE A 102 -15.86 2.89 4.73
N THR A 103 -16.63 3.72 5.43
CA THR A 103 -16.66 5.18 5.20
C THR A 103 -15.75 5.93 6.16
N ASP A 104 -15.49 5.37 7.34
CA ASP A 104 -14.55 5.91 8.31
C ASP A 104 -13.16 5.28 8.14
N PHE A 105 -12.15 6.10 7.87
CA PHE A 105 -10.77 5.65 7.74
C PHE A 105 -10.17 5.13 9.06
N SER A 106 -10.78 5.48 10.20
CA SER A 106 -10.46 4.89 11.50
C SER A 106 -10.89 3.42 11.57
N GLU A 107 -12.04 3.07 10.99
CA GLU A 107 -12.47 1.67 10.87
C GLU A 107 -11.57 0.88 9.91
N ILE A 108 -11.12 1.52 8.82
CA ILE A 108 -10.12 0.92 7.91
C ILE A 108 -8.84 0.60 8.68
N ARG A 109 -8.34 1.53 9.51
CA ARG A 109 -7.16 1.29 10.37
C ARG A 109 -7.38 0.09 11.28
N ASN A 110 -8.50 0.07 12.00
CA ASN A 110 -8.84 -0.99 12.94
C ASN A 110 -8.94 -2.36 12.23
N GLU A 111 -9.51 -2.39 11.03
CA GLU A 111 -9.61 -3.60 10.22
C GLU A 111 -8.22 -4.11 9.78
N ILE A 112 -7.30 -3.22 9.39
CA ILE A 112 -5.92 -3.60 9.06
C ILE A 112 -5.26 -4.24 10.28
N GLU A 113 -5.41 -3.66 11.47
CA GLU A 113 -4.84 -4.22 12.71
C GLU A 113 -5.44 -5.60 13.05
N GLN A 114 -6.76 -5.73 12.94
CA GLN A 114 -7.47 -6.99 13.20
C GLN A 114 -7.05 -8.09 12.24
N GLU A 115 -7.04 -7.82 10.94
CA GLU A 115 -6.65 -8.81 9.93
C GLU A 115 -5.16 -9.16 10.04
N THR A 116 -4.32 -8.19 10.39
CA THR A 116 -2.90 -8.44 10.68
C THR A 116 -2.74 -9.40 11.86
N ASN A 117 -3.47 -9.17 12.97
CA ASN A 117 -3.44 -10.05 14.14
C ASN A 117 -3.97 -11.45 13.81
N ARG A 118 -5.03 -11.55 13.00
CA ARG A 118 -5.59 -12.82 12.55
C ARG A 118 -4.60 -13.63 11.69
N LYS A 119 -3.87 -12.98 10.78
CA LYS A 119 -2.93 -13.63 9.87
C LYS A 119 -1.57 -13.94 10.49
N ALA A 120 -0.99 -12.99 11.21
CA ALA A 120 0.37 -13.06 11.73
C ALA A 120 0.43 -13.48 13.22
N GLY A 121 -0.73 -13.68 13.86
CA GLY A 121 -0.83 -13.94 15.29
C GLY A 121 -0.41 -12.75 16.14
N HIS A 122 -0.25 -12.99 17.45
CA HIS A 122 0.14 -11.96 18.43
C HIS A 122 1.64 -11.91 18.72
N ASN A 123 2.42 -12.91 18.29
CA ASN A 123 3.86 -13.04 18.61
C ASN A 123 4.77 -12.14 17.75
N LYS A 124 4.32 -10.97 17.33
CA LYS A 124 5.09 -9.99 16.53
C LYS A 124 5.76 -10.51 15.23
N GLY A 125 5.46 -11.72 14.80
CA GLY A 125 5.93 -12.29 13.53
C GLY A 125 5.31 -11.61 12.32
N VAL A 126 5.84 -11.92 11.13
CA VAL A 126 5.34 -11.41 9.85
C VAL A 126 4.57 -12.47 9.08
N CYS A 127 3.62 -12.05 8.26
CA CYS A 127 2.91 -12.91 7.33
C CYS A 127 3.28 -12.56 5.88
N SER A 128 3.28 -13.56 5.01
CA SER A 128 3.55 -13.36 3.57
C SER A 128 2.29 -13.10 2.74
N GLU A 129 1.12 -13.42 3.28
CA GLU A 129 -0.18 -13.20 2.63
C GLU A 129 -0.59 -11.72 2.77
N PRO A 130 -0.90 -11.03 1.67
CA PRO A 130 -1.23 -9.62 1.72
C PRO A 130 -2.63 -9.36 2.27
N ILE A 131 -2.81 -8.18 2.87
CA ILE A 131 -4.11 -7.55 3.07
C ILE A 131 -4.35 -6.66 1.85
N VAL A 132 -5.49 -6.82 1.18
CA VAL A 132 -5.83 -6.05 -0.03
C VAL A 132 -6.95 -5.07 0.29
N LEU A 133 -6.64 -3.78 0.18
CA LEU A 133 -7.53 -2.66 0.43
C LEU A 133 -7.74 -1.86 -0.86
N LYS A 134 -8.98 -1.69 -1.27
CA LYS A 134 -9.38 -0.76 -2.34
C LYS A 134 -9.92 0.51 -1.71
N ILE A 135 -9.36 1.66 -2.06
CA ILE A 135 -9.87 2.98 -1.69
C ILE A 135 -10.44 3.63 -2.95
N TYR A 136 -11.62 4.20 -2.83
CA TYR A 136 -12.30 4.94 -3.89
C TYR A 136 -12.41 6.39 -3.45
N SER A 137 -11.94 7.31 -4.28
CA SER A 137 -11.97 8.75 -3.98
C SER A 137 -11.90 9.57 -5.27
N PRO A 138 -12.56 10.74 -5.34
CA PRO A 138 -12.39 11.68 -6.44
C PRO A 138 -11.04 12.45 -6.37
N SER A 139 -10.26 12.27 -5.30
CA SER A 139 -9.05 13.05 -5.02
C SER A 139 -7.75 12.24 -5.19
N VAL A 140 -7.85 11.00 -5.68
CA VAL A 140 -6.71 10.10 -5.87
C VAL A 140 -6.53 9.72 -7.34
N LEU A 141 -5.32 9.29 -7.71
CA LEU A 141 -5.07 8.65 -8.99
C LEU A 141 -5.38 7.15 -8.92
N ASN A 142 -5.63 6.55 -10.09
CA ASN A 142 -5.61 5.10 -10.24
C ASN A 142 -4.18 4.59 -10.02
N LEU A 143 -3.86 4.08 -8.83
CA LEU A 143 -2.51 3.65 -8.45
C LEU A 143 -2.56 2.44 -7.52
N SER A 144 -1.54 1.58 -7.58
CA SER A 144 -1.34 0.53 -6.57
C SER A 144 -0.08 0.81 -5.76
N LEU A 145 -0.22 0.85 -4.44
CA LEU A 145 0.84 1.01 -3.47
C LEU A 145 0.97 -0.30 -2.67
N VAL A 146 2.20 -0.68 -2.32
CA VAL A 146 2.46 -1.79 -1.39
C VAL A 146 3.25 -1.26 -0.20
N ASP A 147 2.66 -1.33 0.99
CA ASP A 147 3.40 -1.17 2.24
C ASP A 147 3.94 -2.53 2.67
N LEU A 148 5.23 -2.57 3.01
CA LEU A 148 5.91 -3.79 3.44
C LEU A 148 6.42 -3.64 4.88
N PRO A 149 6.57 -4.76 5.60
CA PRO A 149 7.28 -4.75 6.88
C PRO A 149 8.64 -4.05 6.76
N GLY A 150 8.96 -3.21 7.75
CA GLY A 150 10.21 -2.46 7.74
C GLY A 150 11.42 -3.35 7.94
N LEU A 151 12.50 -3.09 7.20
CA LEU A 151 13.77 -3.81 7.37
C LEU A 151 14.29 -3.60 8.81
N THR A 152 14.69 -4.69 9.46
CA THR A 152 15.30 -4.70 10.80
C THR A 152 16.44 -5.73 10.83
N LYS A 153 17.48 -5.46 11.62
CA LYS A 153 18.64 -6.34 11.83
C LYS A 153 18.57 -7.14 13.13
N VAL A 154 17.75 -6.71 14.08
CA VAL A 154 17.69 -7.30 15.42
C VAL A 154 16.23 -7.61 15.73
N PRO A 155 15.90 -8.86 16.10
CA PRO A 155 14.57 -9.19 16.59
C PRO A 155 14.23 -8.38 17.85
N VAL A 156 12.98 -7.90 17.94
CA VAL A 156 12.48 -7.18 19.12
C VAL A 156 11.28 -7.88 19.76
N GLY A 157 11.35 -8.11 21.07
CA GLY A 157 10.31 -8.82 21.81
C GLY A 157 10.18 -10.27 21.34
N ASP A 158 8.94 -10.71 21.07
CA ASP A 158 8.65 -12.11 20.70
C ASP A 158 8.88 -12.45 19.22
N GLN A 159 9.59 -11.58 18.49
CA GLN A 159 9.93 -11.85 17.10
C GLN A 159 10.84 -13.07 16.97
N PRO A 160 10.66 -13.89 15.92
CA PRO A 160 11.52 -15.03 15.69
C PRO A 160 12.95 -14.58 15.32
N GLU A 161 13.96 -15.42 15.61
CA GLU A 161 15.37 -15.10 15.35
C GLU A 161 15.67 -14.84 13.86
N ASP A 162 14.90 -15.48 12.96
CA ASP A 162 15.04 -15.37 11.50
C ASP A 162 14.18 -14.24 10.90
N ILE A 163 13.61 -13.34 11.71
CA ILE A 163 12.71 -12.27 11.26
C ILE A 163 13.32 -11.37 10.18
N GLU A 164 14.62 -11.05 10.29
CA GLU A 164 15.35 -10.27 9.28
C GLU A 164 15.30 -10.96 7.92
N GLN A 165 15.56 -12.27 7.89
CA GLN A 165 15.57 -13.06 6.66
C GLN A 165 14.17 -13.17 6.06
N GLN A 166 13.15 -13.36 6.90
CA GLN A 166 11.75 -13.41 6.47
C GLN A 166 11.33 -12.10 5.82
N ILE A 167 11.63 -10.96 6.47
CA ILE A 167 11.31 -9.63 5.92
C ILE A 167 12.10 -9.38 4.64
N LYS A 168 13.41 -9.66 4.61
CA LYS A 168 14.23 -9.47 3.40
C LYS A 168 13.67 -10.28 2.23
N LYS A 169 13.35 -11.56 2.44
CA LYS A 169 12.75 -12.44 1.42
C LYS A 169 11.41 -11.91 0.93
N LEU A 170 10.59 -11.40 1.83
CA LEU A 170 9.30 -10.81 1.49
C LEU A 170 9.49 -9.54 0.66
N VAL A 171 10.42 -8.65 1.05
CA VAL A 171 10.71 -7.43 0.29
C VAL A 171 11.18 -7.76 -1.12
N VAL A 172 12.21 -8.62 -1.25
CA VAL A 172 12.75 -9.05 -2.55
C VAL A 172 11.63 -9.61 -3.44
N LYS A 173 10.73 -10.44 -2.90
CA LYS A 173 9.59 -10.98 -3.66
C LYS A 173 8.76 -9.89 -4.35
N TYR A 174 8.51 -8.75 -3.70
CA TYR A 174 7.71 -7.66 -4.28
C TYR A 174 8.52 -6.76 -5.22
N ILE A 175 9.77 -6.41 -4.85
CA ILE A 175 10.60 -5.50 -5.66
C ILE A 175 11.23 -6.17 -6.88
N SER A 176 11.26 -7.51 -6.94
CA SER A 176 11.69 -8.25 -8.13
C SER A 176 10.65 -8.26 -9.26
N ASN A 177 9.48 -7.64 -9.08
CA ASN A 177 8.51 -7.47 -10.16
C ASN A 177 9.01 -6.40 -11.15
N PRO A 178 9.26 -6.72 -12.43
CA PRO A 178 9.74 -5.75 -13.41
C PRO A 178 8.73 -4.64 -13.70
N ASN A 179 7.43 -4.86 -13.42
CA ASN A 179 6.40 -3.83 -13.50
C ASN A 179 6.13 -3.19 -12.11
N SER A 180 7.20 -2.88 -11.37
CA SER A 180 7.11 -2.17 -10.10
C SER A 180 8.07 -0.98 -10.04
N ILE A 181 7.68 0.06 -9.31
CA ILE A 181 8.54 1.19 -8.96
C ILE A 181 8.92 1.02 -7.51
N ILE A 182 10.22 0.98 -7.22
CA ILE A 182 10.73 0.89 -5.85
C ILE A 182 10.79 2.29 -5.26
N LEU A 183 9.98 2.54 -4.23
CA LEU A 183 10.05 3.77 -3.45
C LEU A 183 10.89 3.53 -2.18
N ALA A 184 12.20 3.78 -2.28
CA ALA A 184 13.13 3.65 -1.18
C ALA A 184 13.03 4.86 -0.21
N VAL A 185 12.46 4.63 0.98
CA VAL A 185 12.31 5.61 2.05
C VAL A 185 13.51 5.53 2.99
N VAL A 186 14.16 6.66 3.22
CA VAL A 186 15.34 6.81 4.08
C VAL A 186 15.16 8.02 4.99
N THR A 187 15.52 7.91 6.27
CA THR A 187 15.46 9.03 7.19
C THR A 187 16.68 9.94 7.00
N ALA A 188 16.46 11.25 6.95
CA ALA A 188 17.53 12.23 6.68
C ALA A 188 18.62 12.26 7.76
N ASN A 189 18.36 11.75 8.96
CA ASN A 189 19.32 11.65 10.05
C ASN A 189 20.22 10.41 9.98
N THR A 190 20.11 9.59 8.93
CA THR A 190 20.94 8.40 8.70
C THR A 190 21.79 8.56 7.45
N ASP A 191 22.95 7.92 7.42
CA ASP A 191 23.81 7.92 6.24
C ASP A 191 23.18 7.12 5.11
N MET A 192 22.77 7.81 4.04
CA MET A 192 22.17 7.21 2.84
C MET A 192 23.08 6.16 2.19
N ALA A 193 24.40 6.31 2.27
CA ALA A 193 25.34 5.34 1.69
C ALA A 193 25.24 3.95 2.35
N THR A 194 24.78 3.91 3.60
CA THR A 194 24.59 2.68 4.39
C THR A 194 23.14 2.19 4.42
N SER A 195 22.24 2.84 3.67
CA SER A 195 20.81 2.54 3.70
C SER A 195 20.52 1.15 3.13
N GLU A 196 19.93 0.29 3.98
CA GLU A 196 19.50 -1.05 3.57
C GLU A 196 18.42 -1.01 2.48
N SER A 197 17.55 0.02 2.46
CA SER A 197 16.51 0.15 1.43
C SER A 197 17.09 0.49 0.05
N ILE A 198 18.18 1.26 -0.01
CA ILE A 198 18.89 1.54 -1.27
C ILE A 198 19.70 0.32 -1.71
N LYS A 199 20.37 -0.33 -0.76
CA LYS A 199 21.17 -1.52 -1.04
C LYS A 199 20.32 -2.65 -1.64
N ILE A 200 19.18 -2.96 -1.03
CA ILE A 200 18.29 -4.02 -1.52
C ILE A 200 17.62 -3.67 -2.86
N ALA A 201 17.32 -2.39 -3.09
CA ALA A 201 16.78 -1.96 -4.38
C ALA A 201 17.78 -2.19 -5.52
N ARG A 202 19.06 -1.86 -5.30
CA ARG A 202 20.15 -2.11 -6.27
C ARG A 202 20.42 -3.60 -6.54
N GLU A 203 20.03 -4.50 -5.63
CA GLU A 203 20.18 -5.95 -5.83
C GLU A 203 19.22 -6.48 -6.92
N VAL A 204 18.10 -5.77 -7.20
CA VAL A 204 17.04 -6.24 -8.10
C VAL A 204 16.79 -5.34 -9.31
N ASP A 205 17.19 -4.07 -9.24
CA ASP A 205 17.02 -3.06 -10.29
C ASP A 205 18.26 -3.07 -11.21
N VAL A 206 18.27 -3.99 -12.20
CA VAL A 206 19.38 -4.25 -13.13
C VAL A 206 19.04 -3.81 -14.54
#